data_AF-A0A524M3D0-F1
#
_entry.id   AF-A0A524M3D0-F1
#
_cell.length_a   1.000
_cell.length_b   1.000
_cell.length_c   1.000
_cell.angle_alpha   90.00
_cell.angle_beta   90.00
_cell.angle_gamma   90.00
#
_symmetry.space_group_name_H-M   'P 1'
#
loop_
_entity.id
_entity.type
_entity.pdbx_description
1 polymer ?
#
loop_
_entity_poly.entity_id
_entity_poly.type
_entity_poly.pdbx_seq_one_letter_code
_entity_poly.pdbx_strand_id
1 'polypeptide(L)'
;MSEKERGFSGMGPWLALGSELPCSVIALLLVGQILGSSVGGPSGATWGAMVGAIAGFFLGVYGVYKTIGYLELIEQKSQERPKYMPPMEEILEDVVFDLEDDSSE
;
A
#
# COMPACT_ATOMS: atom_id res chain seq x y z
N MET A 1 6.84 19.85 -15.37
CA MET A 1 6.44 18.65 -14.58
C MET A 1 7.50 17.59 -14.77
N SER A 2 8.19 17.21 -13.69
CA SER A 2 9.45 16.45 -13.73
C SER A 2 9.19 14.94 -13.77
N GLU A 3 9.88 14.22 -14.65
CA GLU A 3 9.88 12.75 -14.78
C GLU A 3 10.34 12.00 -13.51
N LYS A 4 10.80 12.69 -12.47
CA LYS A 4 11.27 12.11 -11.20
C LYS A 4 10.17 11.45 -10.35
N GLU A 5 8.89 11.85 -10.48
CA GLU A 5 7.83 11.32 -9.63
C GLU A 5 7.37 9.91 -10.03
N ARG A 6 7.59 9.49 -11.28
CA ARG A 6 7.24 8.14 -11.75
C ARG A 6 8.17 7.04 -11.21
N GLY A 7 9.40 7.38 -10.83
CA GLY A 7 10.38 6.40 -10.34
C GLY A 7 10.08 5.89 -8.92
N PHE A 8 9.42 6.69 -8.08
CA PHE A 8 9.14 6.33 -6.69
C PHE A 8 7.79 5.63 -6.48
N SER A 9 6.83 5.84 -7.39
CA SER A 9 5.49 5.24 -7.32
C SER A 9 5.52 3.70 -7.39
N GLY A 10 6.52 3.11 -8.06
CA GLY A 10 6.71 1.65 -8.11
C GLY A 10 7.46 1.06 -6.91
N MET A 11 8.06 1.86 -6.03
CA MET A 11 8.98 1.38 -4.98
C MET A 11 8.25 0.94 -3.70
N GLY A 12 7.05 1.46 -3.45
CA GLY A 12 6.21 1.08 -2.31
C GLY A 12 5.89 -0.41 -2.25
N PRO A 13 5.38 -1.02 -3.35
CA PRO A 13 5.16 -2.47 -3.45
C PRO A 13 6.37 -3.31 -3.08
N TRP A 14 7.57 -2.97 -3.60
CA TRP A 14 8.80 -3.71 -3.32
C TRP A 14 9.27 -3.56 -1.88
N LEU A 15 9.05 -2.40 -1.25
CA LEU A 15 9.39 -2.16 0.15
C LEU A 15 8.43 -2.92 1.09
N ALA A 16 7.15 -2.98 0.76
CA ALA A 16 6.17 -3.82 1.46
C ALA A 16 6.49 -5.31 1.30
N LEU A 17 6.88 -5.74 0.09
CA LEU A 17 7.32 -7.11 -0.16
C LEU A 17 8.56 -7.45 0.68
N GLY A 18 9.53 -6.53 0.76
CA GLY A 18 10.77 -6.71 1.51
C GLY A 18 10.60 -6.81 3.02
N SER A 19 9.55 -6.21 3.60
CA SER A 19 9.32 -6.22 5.05
C SER A 19 8.31 -7.29 5.50
N GLU A 20 7.25 -7.56 4.73
CA GLU A 20 6.23 -8.56 5.11
C GLU A 20 6.60 -10.00 4.76
N LEU A 21 7.29 -10.23 3.63
CA LEU A 21 7.67 -11.59 3.24
C LEU A 21 8.55 -12.29 4.28
N PRO A 22 9.62 -11.66 4.82
CA PRO A 22 10.43 -12.30 5.84
C PRO A 22 9.62 -12.66 7.09
N CYS A 23 8.70 -11.77 7.49
CA CYS A 23 7.87 -11.97 8.67
C CYS A 23 6.93 -13.17 8.54
N SER A 24 6.18 -13.23 7.44
CA SER A 24 5.24 -14.32 7.16
C SER A 24 5.94 -15.67 7.01
N VAL A 25 7.11 -15.70 6.36
CA VAL A 25 7.93 -16.90 6.21
C VAL A 25 8.44 -17.39 7.57
N ILE A 26 9.01 -16.52 8.40
CA ILE A 26 9.53 -16.91 9.73
C ILE A 26 8.40 -17.40 10.63
N ALA A 27 7.26 -16.71 10.64
CA ALA A 27 6.11 -17.10 11.45
C ALA A 27 5.62 -18.50 11.10
N LEU A 28 5.40 -18.79 9.82
CA LEU A 28 4.90 -20.10 9.39
C LEU A 28 5.96 -21.19 9.41
N LEU A 29 7.25 -20.85 9.28
CA LEU A 29 8.35 -21.77 9.54
C LEU A 29 8.30 -22.27 10.99
N LEU A 30 8.18 -21.37 11.98
CA LEU A 30 8.11 -21.73 13.40
C LEU A 30 6.87 -22.53 13.73
N VAL A 31 5.69 -22.11 13.22
CA VAL A 31 4.43 -22.86 13.37
C VAL A 31 4.57 -24.26 12.77
N GLY A 32 5.15 -24.36 11.58
CA GLY A 32 5.43 -25.63 10.91
C GLY A 32 6.37 -26.53 11.73
N GLN A 33 7.43 -25.98 12.31
CA GLN A 33 8.34 -26.72 13.19
C GLN A 33 7.62 -27.30 14.41
N ILE A 34 6.79 -26.49 15.08
CA ILE A 34 6.07 -26.91 16.29
C ILE A 34 5.07 -28.02 15.94
N LEU A 35 4.26 -27.83 14.89
CA LEU A 35 3.29 -28.82 14.41
C LEU A 35 4.00 -30.11 13.97
N GLY A 36 5.08 -29.98 13.19
CA GLY A 36 5.86 -31.12 12.72
C GLY A 36 6.49 -31.90 13.86
N SER A 37 7.05 -31.20 14.86
CA SER A 37 7.62 -31.83 16.06
C SER A 37 6.60 -32.60 16.87
N SER A 38 5.35 -32.13 16.89
CA SER A 38 4.24 -32.76 17.60
C SER A 38 3.78 -34.07 16.94
N VAL A 39 3.94 -34.20 15.62
CA VAL A 39 3.51 -35.39 14.85
C VAL A 39 4.63 -36.42 14.69
N GLY A 40 5.85 -35.97 14.40
CA GLY A 40 6.96 -36.84 13.99
C GLY A 40 8.25 -36.64 14.80
N GLY A 41 8.18 -35.94 15.93
CA GLY A 41 9.37 -35.64 16.75
C GLY A 41 10.42 -34.81 15.99
N PRO A 42 11.72 -35.03 16.22
CA PRO A 42 12.78 -34.21 15.61
C PRO A 42 12.78 -34.22 14.08
N SER A 43 12.49 -35.37 13.46
CA SER A 43 12.40 -35.48 11.99
C SER A 43 11.13 -34.83 11.44
N GLY A 44 10.05 -34.80 12.21
CA GLY A 44 8.83 -34.09 11.84
C GLY A 44 9.03 -32.57 11.87
N ALA A 45 9.86 -32.07 12.79
CA ALA A 45 10.15 -30.64 12.91
C ALA A 45 10.80 -30.05 11.64
N THR A 46 11.76 -30.76 11.02
CA THR A 46 12.41 -30.30 9.79
C THR A 46 11.46 -30.31 8.60
N TRP A 47 10.66 -31.37 8.46
CA TRP A 47 9.64 -31.45 7.41
C TRP A 47 8.56 -30.37 7.58
N GLY A 48 8.09 -30.18 8.81
CA GLY A 48 7.16 -29.13 9.18
C GLY A 48 7.72 -27.73 8.90
N ALA A 49 9.01 -27.48 9.19
CA ALA A 49 9.69 -26.23 8.85
C ALA A 49 9.68 -25.95 7.35
N MET A 50 9.98 -26.96 6.53
CA MET A 50 10.00 -26.82 5.07
C MET A 50 8.62 -26.47 4.53
N VAL A 51 7.60 -27.23 4.94
CA VAL A 51 6.21 -26.98 4.52
C VAL A 51 5.74 -25.61 5.01
N GLY A 52 6.06 -25.26 6.25
CA GLY A 52 5.74 -23.97 6.86
C GLY A 52 6.40 -22.79 6.14
N ALA A 53 7.67 -22.91 5.76
CA ALA A 53 8.38 -21.87 5.01
C ALA A 53 7.78 -21.67 3.60
N ILE A 54 7.44 -22.76 2.90
CA ILE A 54 6.81 -22.70 1.59
C ILE A 54 5.42 -22.04 1.70
N ALA A 55 4.59 -22.50 2.63
CA ALA A 55 3.28 -21.91 2.87
C ALA A 55 3.38 -20.43 3.28
N GLY A 56 4.36 -20.09 4.11
CA GLY A 56 4.67 -18.72 4.52
C GLY A 56 5.04 -17.81 3.37
N PHE A 57 5.84 -18.30 2.44
CA PHE A 57 6.18 -17.56 1.23
C PHE A 57 4.94 -17.27 0.36
N PHE A 58 4.14 -18.30 0.05
CA PHE A 58 2.96 -18.11 -0.79
C PHE A 58 1.89 -17.23 -0.14
N LEU A 59 1.61 -17.43 1.15
CA LEU A 59 0.67 -16.60 1.90
C LEU A 59 1.18 -15.17 2.07
N GLY A 60 2.48 -14.99 2.28
CA GLY A 60 3.12 -13.68 2.32
C GLY A 60 2.98 -12.92 1.01
N VAL A 61 3.32 -13.54 -0.13
CA VAL A 61 3.19 -12.90 -1.46
C VAL A 61 1.72 -12.56 -1.74
N TYR A 62 0.80 -13.47 -1.42
CA TYR A 62 -0.62 -13.24 -1.59
C TYR A 62 -1.14 -12.09 -0.70
N GLY A 63 -0.68 -12.03 0.55
CA GLY A 63 -0.99 -10.95 1.49
C GLY A 63 -0.58 -9.60 0.93
N VAL A 64 0.69 -9.47 0.52
CA VAL A 64 1.20 -8.20 -0.06
C VAL A 64 0.44 -7.83 -1.33
N TYR A 65 0.18 -8.79 -2.22
CA TYR A 65 -0.62 -8.55 -3.44
C TYR A 65 -2.01 -7.99 -3.12
N LYS A 66 -2.70 -8.57 -2.12
CA LYS A 66 -4.01 -8.09 -1.67
C LYS A 66 -3.93 -6.71 -1.01
N THR A 67 -2.93 -6.47 -0.18
CA THR A 67 -2.74 -5.19 0.51
C THR A 67 -2.49 -4.05 -0.48
N ILE A 68 -1.68 -4.28 -1.52
CA ILE A 68 -1.44 -3.29 -2.59
C ILE A 68 -2.76 -2.98 -3.31
N GLY A 69 -3.51 -3.99 -3.75
CA GLY A 69 -4.79 -3.77 -4.43
C GLY A 69 -5.83 -3.07 -3.55
N TYR A 70 -5.82 -3.33 -2.24
CA TYR A 70 -6.69 -2.63 -1.28
C TYR A 70 -6.31 -1.16 -1.11
N LEU A 71 -5.00 -0.85 -1.05
CA LEU A 71 -4.50 0.52 -1.01
C LEU A 71 -4.86 1.30 -2.27
N GLU A 72 -4.71 0.70 -3.46
CA GLU A 72 -5.12 1.32 -4.72
C GLU A 72 -6.62 1.64 -4.76
N LEU A 73 -7.47 0.74 -4.25
CA LEU A 73 -8.92 0.98 -4.16
C LEU A 73 -9.25 2.15 -3.21
N ILE A 74 -8.55 2.26 -2.08
CA ILE A 74 -8.73 3.39 -1.15
C ILE A 74 -8.26 4.68 -1.80
N GLU A 75 -7.11 4.66 -2.47
CA GLU A 75 -6.53 5.83 -3.12
C GLU A 75 -7.45 6.35 -4.23
N GLN A 76 -7.96 5.46 -5.08
CA GLN A 76 -8.94 5.80 -6.12
C GLN A 76 -10.20 6.44 -5.51
N LYS A 77 -10.75 5.86 -4.44
CA LYS A 77 -11.92 6.41 -3.74
C LYS A 77 -11.62 7.75 -3.06
N SER A 78 -10.36 7.99 -2.65
CA SER A 78 -9.94 9.25 -2.05
C SER A 78 -9.71 10.34 -3.10
N GLN A 79 -9.28 9.96 -4.31
CA GLN A 79 -9.04 10.86 -5.43
C GLN A 79 -10.34 11.33 -6.10
N GLU A 80 -11.43 10.57 -5.91
CA GLU A 80 -12.81 11.00 -6.23
C GLU A 80 -13.39 12.04 -5.25
N ARG A 81 -12.58 12.62 -4.34
CA ARG A 81 -13.03 13.79 -3.56
C ARG A 81 -13.47 14.91 -4.51
N PRO A 82 -14.61 15.54 -4.21
CA PRO A 82 -15.45 16.19 -5.20
C PRO A 82 -14.68 17.31 -5.90
N LYS A 83 -14.74 17.33 -7.23
CA LYS A 83 -14.48 18.53 -8.01
C LYS A 83 -15.33 19.63 -7.40
N TYR A 84 -14.70 20.55 -6.67
CA TYR A 84 -15.38 21.68 -6.04
C TYR A 84 -16.25 22.35 -7.09
N MET A 85 -17.56 22.28 -6.91
CA MET A 85 -18.51 23.03 -7.71
C MET A 85 -18.97 24.17 -6.80
N PRO A 86 -18.53 25.42 -7.07
CA PRO A 86 -18.93 26.55 -6.27
C PRO A 86 -20.46 26.69 -6.28
N PRO A 87 -21.07 27.15 -5.17
CA PRO A 87 -22.48 27.50 -5.16
C PRO A 87 -22.77 28.61 -6.18
N MET A 88 -23.99 28.64 -6.71
CA MET A 88 -24.39 29.60 -7.77
C MET A 88 -24.18 31.07 -7.35
N GLU A 89 -24.23 31.33 -6.05
CA GLU A 89 -23.97 32.64 -5.43
C GLU A 89 -22.53 33.12 -5.66
N GLU A 90 -21.54 32.22 -5.61
CA GLU A 90 -20.10 32.53 -5.80
C GLU A 90 -19.74 32.66 -7.30
N ILE A 91 -20.59 32.12 -8.19
CA ILE A 91 -20.43 32.25 -9.66
C ILE A 91 -20.97 33.60 -10.16
N LEU A 92 -21.99 34.13 -9.47
CA LEU A 92 -22.67 35.39 -9.81
C LEU A 92 -22.07 36.59 -9.09
N GLU A 93 -21.09 36.39 -8.20
CA GLU A 93 -20.36 37.49 -7.60
C GLU A 93 -19.55 38.19 -8.70
N ASP A 94 -19.89 39.46 -8.97
CA ASP A 94 -19.13 40.29 -9.90
C ASP A 94 -17.71 40.44 -9.34
N VAL A 95 -16.73 39.88 -10.05
CA VAL A 95 -15.32 39.95 -9.66
C VAL A 95 -14.89 41.41 -9.68
N VAL A 96 -14.92 42.06 -8.52
CA VAL A 96 -14.36 43.40 -8.32
C VAL A 96 -12.84 43.22 -8.30
N PHE A 97 -12.21 43.39 -9.46
CA PHE A 97 -10.78 43.63 -9.48
C PHE A 97 -10.58 45.01 -8.86
N ASP A 98 -10.12 45.05 -7.60
CA ASP A 98 -9.44 46.23 -7.06
C ASP A 98 -8.16 46.41 -7.88
N LEU A 99 -8.33 47.00 -9.07
CA LEU A 99 -7.27 47.75 -9.71
C LEU A 99 -7.12 48.98 -8.82
N GLU A 100 -6.30 48.87 -7.77
CA GLU A 100 -5.73 50.04 -7.14
C GLU A 100 -5.27 50.94 -8.28
N ASP A 101 -5.92 52.09 -8.40
CA ASP A 101 -5.65 53.11 -9.41
C ASP A 101 -4.16 53.45 -9.34
N ASP A 102 -3.36 52.77 -10.14
CA ASP A 102 -2.02 53.22 -10.54
C ASP A 102 -2.21 54.33 -11.58
N SER A 103 -3.00 55.34 -11.20
CA SER A 103 -3.19 56.56 -11.94
C SER A 103 -2.11 57.53 -11.54
N SER A 104 -1.19 57.74 -12.49
CA SER A 104 -0.41 58.96 -12.72
C SER A 104 0.62 59.38 -11.67
N GLU A 105 1.89 59.07 -11.94
CA GLU A 105 2.94 60.05 -12.29
C GLU A 105 4.00 59.42 -13.22
#